data_AF-A0A9E1SD46-F1
#
_entry.id   AF-A0A9E1SD46-F1
#
_cell.length_a   1.000
_cell.length_b   1.000
_cell.length_c   1.000
_cell.angle_alpha   90.00
_cell.angle_beta   90.00
_cell.angle_gamma   90.00
#
_symmetry.space_group_name_H-M   'P 1'
#
loop_
_entity.id
_entity.type
_entity.pdbx_description
1 polymer ?
#
loop_
_entity_poly.entity_id
_entity_poly.type
_entity_poly.pdbx_seq_one_letter_code
_entity_poly.pdbx_strand_id
1 'polypeptide(L)'
;MKFHFKSITVLFVFMFLSQLASAQNDADKPRYEAHWAGLDMGVSILTNEDMGMEFSNNEYWENDIAQSFFIHFNMLEYKIPIFKQYLGLTTGLGFHMNNYGFKDDYVLSYNDSAVTANQDLNQEYDRNYLSVHYFSVPLLLDFATKKGTKNSFYFCAGVVGSVRI
;
A
#
# COMPACT_ATOMS: atom_id res chain seq x y z
N MET A 1 -2.10 22.00 15.82
CA MET A 1 -0.93 22.09 14.91
C MET A 1 -1.17 21.14 13.75
N LYS A 2 -1.05 21.57 12.48
CA LYS A 2 -1.28 20.71 11.30
C LYS A 2 -0.01 19.92 11.01
N PHE A 3 -0.02 18.60 11.21
CA PHE A 3 1.09 17.72 10.87
C PHE A 3 1.19 17.58 9.34
N HIS A 4 2.37 17.84 8.78
CA HIS A 4 2.70 17.59 7.37
C HIS A 4 3.78 16.51 7.28
N PHE A 5 3.40 15.25 7.49
CA PHE A 5 4.30 14.13 7.19
C PHE A 5 4.17 13.75 5.73
N LYS A 6 5.31 13.48 5.09
CA LYS A 6 5.37 12.78 3.80
C LYS A 6 5.98 11.41 4.08
N SER A 7 5.25 10.35 3.72
CA SER A 7 5.79 9.00 3.73
C SER A 7 6.17 8.63 2.30
N ILE A 8 7.34 8.03 2.13
CA ILE A 8 7.78 7.44 0.88
C ILE A 8 7.70 5.93 1.06
N THR A 9 6.81 5.30 0.29
CA THR A 9 6.70 3.84 0.25
C THR A 9 7.43 3.33 -0.99
N VAL A 10 8.42 2.46 -0.79
CA VAL A 10 9.08 1.76 -1.90
C VAL A 10 8.33 0.45 -2.14
N LEU A 11 7.50 0.45 -3.18
CA LEU A 11 6.64 -0.66 -3.53
C LEU A 11 7.37 -1.69 -4.41
N PHE A 12 7.56 -2.90 -3.92
CA PHE A 12 7.93 -4.04 -4.77
C PHE A 12 6.66 -4.83 -5.10
N VAL A 13 6.10 -4.57 -6.29
CA VAL A 13 4.96 -5.33 -6.83
C VAL A 13 5.48 -6.66 -7.34
N PHE A 14 5.21 -7.76 -6.62
CA PHE A 14 5.40 -9.11 -7.12
C PHE A 14 4.08 -9.62 -7.66
N MET A 15 3.86 -9.46 -8.96
CA MET A 15 2.65 -9.91 -9.64
C MET A 15 2.67 -11.45 -9.82
N PHE A 16 2.47 -12.18 -8.73
CA PHE A 16 2.40 -13.65 -8.70
C PHE A 16 0.97 -14.06 -8.34
N LEU A 17 0.00 -13.96 -9.26
CA LEU A 17 -1.22 -14.79 -9.16
C LEU A 17 -2.10 -14.81 -10.43
N SER A 18 -1.85 -13.96 -11.43
CA SER A 18 -2.66 -13.97 -12.66
C SER A 18 -2.50 -15.24 -13.50
N GLN A 19 -1.42 -16.01 -13.28
CA GLN A 19 -1.16 -17.26 -14.01
C GLN A 19 -1.82 -18.50 -13.38
N LEU A 20 -2.23 -18.46 -12.10
CA LEU A 20 -2.77 -19.66 -11.43
C LEU A 20 -4.29 -19.79 -11.60
N ALA A 21 -5.02 -18.67 -11.66
CA ALA A 21 -6.47 -18.66 -11.85
C ALA A 21 -6.92 -18.85 -13.31
N SER A 22 -6.00 -18.82 -14.28
CA SER A 22 -6.32 -18.90 -15.72
C SER A 22 -6.59 -20.33 -16.23
N ALA A 23 -6.57 -21.34 -15.37
CA ALA A 23 -6.70 -22.75 -15.73
C ALA A 23 -8.16 -23.27 -15.76
N GLN A 24 -9.12 -22.47 -16.21
CA GLN A 24 -10.46 -23.02 -16.53
C GLN A 24 -11.03 -22.43 -17.82
N ASN A 25 -11.38 -23.37 -18.70
CA ASN A 25 -11.87 -23.24 -20.06
C ASN A 25 -13.15 -22.40 -20.13
N ASP A 26 -13.16 -21.34 -20.93
CA ASP A 26 -14.36 -20.75 -21.54
C ASP A 26 -13.95 -19.99 -22.80
N ALA A 27 -14.15 -20.62 -23.96
CA ALA A 27 -13.47 -20.30 -25.21
C ALA A 27 -14.15 -19.25 -26.11
N ASP A 28 -15.23 -18.57 -25.69
CA ASP A 28 -16.03 -17.79 -26.65
C ASP A 28 -16.54 -16.41 -26.16
N LYS A 29 -15.98 -15.88 -25.06
CA LYS A 29 -16.27 -14.50 -24.63
C LYS A 29 -15.00 -13.66 -24.59
N PRO A 30 -15.03 -12.38 -25.03
CA PRO A 30 -13.91 -11.48 -24.86
C PRO A 30 -13.60 -11.36 -23.36
N ARG A 31 -12.45 -11.91 -22.93
CA ARG A 31 -11.98 -11.75 -21.55
C ARG A 31 -11.49 -10.31 -21.36
N TYR A 32 -11.98 -9.65 -20.32
CA TYR A 32 -11.53 -8.32 -19.90
C TYR A 32 -10.69 -8.52 -18.64
N GLU A 33 -9.38 -8.58 -18.81
CA GLU A 33 -8.45 -8.82 -17.71
C GLU A 33 -8.16 -7.49 -17.01
N ALA A 34 -8.40 -7.47 -15.71
CA ALA A 34 -7.93 -6.43 -14.80
C ALA A 34 -6.52 -6.78 -14.32
N HIS A 35 -5.82 -5.79 -13.77
CA HIS A 35 -4.44 -5.91 -13.32
C HIS A 35 -4.24 -5.36 -11.90
N TRP A 36 -5.25 -5.52 -11.03
CA TRP A 36 -5.22 -5.04 -9.65
C TRP A 36 -4.99 -6.16 -8.64
N ALA A 37 -5.59 -7.34 -8.86
CA ALA A 37 -5.50 -8.43 -7.90
C ALA A 37 -4.07 -8.99 -7.82
N GLY A 38 -3.59 -9.19 -6.60
CA GLY A 38 -2.20 -9.56 -6.35
C GLY A 38 -1.77 -9.39 -4.90
N LEU A 39 -0.48 -9.65 -4.68
CA LEU A 39 0.20 -9.44 -3.41
C LEU A 39 1.30 -8.40 -3.64
N ASP A 40 1.26 -7.32 -2.87
CA ASP A 40 2.35 -6.34 -2.85
C ASP A 40 3.02 -6.36 -1.48
N MET A 41 4.34 -6.26 -1.45
CA MET A 41 5.07 -6.19 -0.19
C MET A 41 6.33 -5.35 -0.36
N GLY A 42 6.84 -4.85 0.76
CA GLY A 42 8.04 -4.03 0.73
C GLY A 42 8.32 -3.38 2.05
N VAL A 43 9.20 -2.38 2.01
CA VAL A 43 9.64 -1.61 3.18
C VAL A 43 8.97 -0.24 3.19
N SER A 44 8.67 0.24 4.39
CA SER A 44 8.08 1.56 4.59
C SER A 44 9.13 2.49 5.18
N ILE A 45 9.28 3.69 4.63
CA ILE A 45 10.20 4.71 5.13
C ILE A 45 9.40 5.96 5.49
N LEU A 46 9.60 6.45 6.71
CA LEU A 46 9.09 7.75 7.14
C LEU A 46 10.15 8.81 6.85
N THR A 47 9.70 9.93 6.28
CA THR A 47 10.59 11.06 5.98
C THR A 47 10.08 12.35 6.62
N ASN A 48 11.01 13.22 6.97
CA ASN A 48 10.72 14.57 7.42
C ASN A 48 10.37 15.50 6.24
N GLU A 49 10.14 16.79 6.49
CA GLU A 49 9.76 17.76 5.45
C GLU A 49 10.83 17.94 4.36
N ASP A 50 12.10 17.72 4.70
CA ASP A 50 13.26 17.80 3.82
C ASP A 50 13.60 16.46 3.14
N MET A 51 12.69 15.47 3.22
CA MET A 51 12.88 14.11 2.69
C MET A 51 14.04 13.34 3.36
N GLY A 52 14.51 13.80 4.52
CA GLY A 52 15.47 13.11 5.36
C GLY A 52 14.81 12.09 6.29
N MET A 53 15.60 11.14 6.80
CA MET A 53 15.12 10.08 7.72
C MET A 53 15.40 10.39 9.20
N GLU A 54 16.06 11.52 9.47
CA GLU A 54 16.36 12.00 10.82
C GLU A 54 15.28 12.98 11.29
N PHE A 55 14.82 12.83 12.53
CA PHE A 55 13.74 13.64 13.07
C PHE A 55 14.21 14.41 14.31
N SER A 56 15.18 15.31 14.15
CA SER A 56 15.87 15.98 15.28
C SER A 56 14.96 16.70 16.29
N ASN A 57 13.78 17.19 15.87
CA ASN A 57 12.80 17.82 16.77
C ASN A 57 11.69 16.85 17.23
N ASN A 58 11.64 15.63 16.69
CA ASN A 58 10.63 14.62 16.99
C ASN A 58 11.21 13.21 16.84
N GLU A 59 12.24 12.89 17.62
CA GLU A 59 13.02 11.65 17.51
C GLU A 59 12.17 10.38 17.64
N TYR A 60 11.05 10.48 18.35
CA TYR A 60 10.04 9.43 18.49
C TYR A 60 9.35 8.98 17.20
N TRP A 61 9.56 9.68 16.07
CA TRP A 61 9.13 9.25 14.73
C TRP A 61 10.25 8.62 13.91
N GLU A 62 11.47 8.53 14.43
CA GLU A 62 12.57 7.90 13.71
C GLU A 62 12.26 6.43 13.44
N ASN A 63 12.30 6.11 12.15
CA ASN A 63 11.86 4.82 11.65
C ASN A 63 13.00 3.80 11.68
N ASP A 64 12.74 2.61 12.22
CA ASP A 64 13.59 1.43 12.01
C ASP A 64 13.13 0.74 10.72
N ILE A 65 13.88 0.95 9.64
CA ILE A 65 13.57 0.42 8.31
C ILE A 65 13.55 -1.11 8.31
N ALA A 66 14.38 -1.78 9.11
CA ALA A 66 14.45 -3.24 9.13
C ALA A 66 13.17 -3.88 9.71
N GLN A 67 12.50 -3.15 10.61
CA GLN A 67 11.24 -3.56 11.21
C GLN A 67 10.01 -2.95 10.50
N SER A 68 10.22 -2.06 9.53
CA SER A 68 9.16 -1.33 8.84
C SER A 68 8.86 -1.90 7.47
N PHE A 69 7.69 -2.53 7.36
CA PHE A 69 7.28 -3.23 6.15
C PHE A 69 5.79 -3.02 5.87
N PHE A 70 5.37 -3.33 4.66
CA PHE A 70 3.95 -3.42 4.34
C PHE A 70 3.67 -4.71 3.58
N ILE A 71 2.44 -5.19 3.71
CA ILE A 71 1.89 -6.32 2.95
C ILE A 71 0.47 -5.93 2.53
N HIS A 72 0.23 -5.92 1.23
CA HIS A 72 -1.05 -5.56 0.63
C HIS A 72 -1.62 -6.75 -0.13
N PHE A 73 -2.83 -7.14 0.24
CA PHE A 73 -3.58 -8.20 -0.41
C PHE A 73 -4.68 -7.56 -1.26
N ASN A 74 -4.47 -7.47 -2.56
CA ASN A 74 -5.49 -7.01 -3.50
C ASN A 74 -6.29 -8.23 -3.96
N MET A 75 -7.44 -8.46 -3.34
CA MET A 75 -8.17 -9.74 -3.44
C MET A 75 -9.11 -9.80 -4.64
N LEU A 76 -9.83 -8.71 -4.89
CA LEU A 76 -10.88 -8.65 -5.91
C LEU A 76 -10.53 -7.60 -6.94
N GLU A 77 -10.85 -7.90 -8.20
CA GLU A 77 -10.73 -6.96 -9.30
C GLU A 77 -11.92 -7.09 -10.24
N TYR A 78 -12.33 -5.97 -10.84
CA TYR A 78 -13.39 -5.92 -11.82
C TYR A 78 -13.10 -4.82 -12.85
N LYS A 79 -13.17 -5.18 -14.13
CA LYS A 79 -12.94 -4.25 -15.25
C LYS A 79 -14.24 -3.94 -15.98
N ILE A 80 -14.56 -2.66 -16.04
CA ILE A 80 -15.65 -2.11 -16.85
C ILE A 80 -15.04 -1.66 -18.18
N PRO A 81 -15.28 -2.37 -19.30
CA PRO A 81 -14.72 -1.97 -20.58
C PRO A 81 -15.36 -0.68 -21.08
N ILE A 82 -14.52 0.31 -21.41
CA ILE A 82 -14.95 1.56 -22.05
C ILE A 82 -14.79 1.43 -23.57
N PHE A 83 -13.62 0.98 -24.02
CA PHE A 83 -13.33 0.76 -25.43
C PHE A 83 -12.67 -0.59 -25.67
N LYS A 84 -13.51 -1.57 -26.04
CA LYS A 84 -13.11 -2.96 -26.26
C LYS A 84 -12.29 -3.44 -25.05
N GLN A 85 -11.20 -4.19 -25.30
CA GLN A 85 -10.30 -4.68 -24.26
C GLN A 85 -9.09 -3.76 -24.04
N TYR A 86 -8.96 -2.67 -24.80
CA TYR A 86 -7.79 -1.78 -24.76
C TYR A 86 -7.90 -0.71 -23.68
N LEU A 87 -9.12 -0.26 -23.40
CA LEU A 87 -9.36 0.78 -22.39
C LEU A 87 -10.54 0.37 -21.52
N GLY A 88 -10.33 0.35 -20.21
CA GLY A 88 -11.36 0.07 -19.23
C GLY A 88 -11.14 0.82 -17.94
N LEU A 89 -12.17 0.81 -17.10
CA LEU A 89 -12.09 1.25 -15.72
C LEU A 89 -11.96 0.01 -14.84
N THR A 90 -10.86 -0.12 -14.12
CA THR A 90 -10.60 -1.21 -13.20
C THR A 90 -10.86 -0.74 -11.77
N THR A 91 -11.69 -1.50 -11.06
CA THR A 91 -11.94 -1.35 -9.63
C THR A 91 -11.65 -2.66 -8.91
N GLY A 92 -11.70 -2.66 -7.58
CA GLY A 92 -11.32 -3.83 -6.81
C GLY A 92 -11.50 -3.64 -5.31
N LEU A 93 -10.96 -4.58 -4.56
CA LEU A 93 -10.88 -4.52 -3.11
C LEU A 93 -9.51 -5.01 -2.66
N GLY A 94 -8.88 -4.26 -1.77
CA GLY A 94 -7.62 -4.61 -1.15
C GLY A 94 -7.69 -4.53 0.37
N PHE A 95 -6.84 -5.31 1.02
CA PHE A 95 -6.56 -5.24 2.44
C PHE A 95 -5.08 -4.94 2.63
N HIS A 96 -4.79 -3.79 3.23
CA HIS A 96 -3.43 -3.25 3.31
C HIS A 96 -2.98 -3.24 4.77
N MET A 97 -1.85 -3.88 5.04
CA MET A 97 -1.19 -3.88 6.34
C MET A 97 0.10 -3.09 6.23
N ASN A 98 0.22 -2.03 7.01
CA ASN A 98 1.43 -1.21 7.08
C ASN A 98 1.96 -1.27 8.50
N ASN A 99 3.22 -1.65 8.63
CA ASN A 99 3.92 -1.71 9.90
C ASN A 99 5.09 -0.73 9.89
N TYR A 100 5.14 0.13 10.91
CA TYR A 100 6.19 1.12 11.10
C TYR A 100 6.89 0.84 12.43
N GLY A 101 8.10 0.27 12.36
CA GLY A 101 8.98 0.14 13.52
C GLY A 101 9.63 1.48 13.87
N PHE A 102 9.77 1.75 15.16
CA PHE A 102 10.47 2.93 15.67
C PHE A 102 11.79 2.52 16.31
N LYS A 103 12.83 3.35 16.15
CA LYS A 103 14.16 3.04 16.69
C LYS A 103 14.21 3.05 18.22
N ASP A 104 13.51 4.02 18.80
CA ASP A 104 13.58 4.32 20.22
C ASP A 104 12.28 3.97 20.96
N ASP A 105 12.41 3.67 22.24
CA ASP A 105 11.34 3.23 23.12
C ASP A 105 10.51 4.39 23.68
N TYR A 106 9.85 5.11 22.78
CA TYR A 106 8.91 6.16 23.14
C TYR A 106 7.50 5.63 23.32
N VAL A 107 6.87 6.01 24.42
CA VAL A 107 5.45 5.79 24.68
C VAL A 107 4.67 7.01 24.21
N LEU A 108 3.81 6.81 23.21
CA LEU A 108 2.93 7.86 22.71
C LEU A 108 1.75 8.09 23.67
N SER A 109 1.56 9.33 24.06
CA SER A 109 0.43 9.81 24.86
C SER A 109 -0.30 10.90 24.09
N TYR A 110 -1.63 10.88 24.07
CA TYR A 110 -2.41 11.88 23.35
C TYR A 110 -3.43 12.56 24.25
N ASN A 111 -3.77 13.80 23.89
CA ASN A 111 -4.91 14.55 24.40
C ASN A 111 -5.65 15.19 23.21
N ASP A 112 -6.75 15.91 23.48
CA ASP A 112 -7.59 16.53 22.44
C ASP A 112 -6.84 17.50 21.51
N SER A 113 -5.65 17.98 21.89
CA SER A 113 -4.89 19.00 21.16
C SER A 113 -3.55 18.52 20.61
N ALA A 114 -2.96 17.47 21.18
CA ALA A 114 -1.60 17.04 20.84
C ALA A 114 -1.36 15.55 21.11
N VAL A 115 -0.44 14.99 20.32
CA VAL A 115 0.26 13.74 20.61
C VAL A 115 1.63 14.12 21.13
N THR A 116 2.04 13.49 22.22
CA THR A 116 3.32 13.65 22.91
C THR A 116 3.99 12.29 23.05
N ALA A 117 5.30 12.28 23.15
CA ALA A 117 6.08 11.07 23.32
C ALA A 117 6.91 11.20 24.59
N ASN A 118 6.89 10.18 25.44
CA ASN A 118 7.68 10.13 26.66
C ASN A 118 8.46 8.82 26.69
N GLN A 119 9.73 8.88 27.05
CA GLN A 119 10.55 7.69 27.27
C GLN A 119 10.45 7.28 28.73
N ASP A 120 10.16 6.01 28.99
CA ASP A 120 10.25 5.44 30.33
C ASP A 120 11.62 4.78 30.50
N LEU A 121 12.49 5.39 31.31
CA LEU A 121 13.85 4.89 31.54
C LEU A 121 13.90 3.62 32.41
N ASN A 122 12.77 3.19 32.97
CA ASN A 122 12.69 2.00 33.82
C ASN A 122 12.07 0.80 33.08
N GLN A 123 11.66 0.96 31.83
CA GLN A 123 11.00 -0.08 31.05
C GLN A 123 11.65 -0.21 29.67
N GLU A 124 12.27 -1.36 29.42
CA GLU A 124 12.81 -1.73 28.11
C GLU A 124 11.73 -2.44 27.29
N TYR A 125 11.58 -2.07 26.03
CA TYR A 125 10.63 -2.72 25.12
C TYR A 125 11.38 -3.57 24.09
N ASP A 126 10.97 -4.83 23.95
CA ASP A 126 11.57 -5.71 22.92
C ASP A 126 11.17 -5.27 21.49
N ARG A 127 10.01 -4.62 21.35
CA ARG A 127 9.44 -4.19 20.06
C ARG A 127 8.61 -2.93 20.23
N ASN A 128 8.96 -1.88 19.47
CA ASN A 128 8.16 -0.67 19.32
C ASN A 128 7.74 -0.48 17.86
N TYR A 129 6.45 -0.66 17.58
CA TYR A 129 5.92 -0.48 16.22
C TYR A 129 4.47 -0.01 16.21
N LEU A 130 4.12 0.72 15.15
CA LEU A 130 2.75 1.11 14.81
C LEU A 130 2.27 0.25 13.63
N SER A 131 1.31 -0.64 13.90
CA SER A 131 0.60 -1.41 12.87
C SER A 131 -0.69 -0.70 12.50
N VAL A 132 -0.89 -0.46 11.20
CA VAL A 132 -2.10 0.17 10.66
C VAL A 132 -2.68 -0.69 9.55
N HIS A 133 -3.98 -0.91 9.62
CA HIS A 133 -4.72 -1.74 8.67
C HIS A 133 -5.72 -0.90 7.90
N TYR A 134 -5.86 -1.17 6.60
CA TYR A 134 -6.78 -0.47 5.74
C TYR A 134 -7.55 -1.44 4.85
N PHE A 135 -8.81 -1.11 4.59
CA PHE A 135 -9.48 -1.57 3.38
C PHE A 135 -9.33 -0.52 2.29
N SER A 136 -8.96 -0.96 1.09
CA SER A 136 -8.71 -0.10 -0.06
C SER A 136 -9.61 -0.48 -1.24
N VAL A 137 -10.08 0.54 -1.95
CA VAL A 137 -10.87 0.41 -3.17
C VAL A 137 -10.21 1.30 -4.24
N PRO A 138 -9.67 0.71 -5.32
CA PRO A 138 -9.10 1.46 -6.42
C PRO A 138 -10.17 1.85 -7.45
N LEU A 139 -9.91 2.95 -8.13
CA LEU A 139 -10.60 3.37 -9.35
C LEU A 139 -9.54 3.78 -10.37
N LEU A 140 -9.18 2.86 -11.26
CA LEU A 140 -8.04 2.97 -12.17
C LEU A 140 -8.52 2.99 -13.62
N LEU A 141 -8.01 3.91 -14.41
CA LEU A 141 -8.05 3.81 -15.86
C LEU A 141 -6.97 2.82 -16.30
N ASP A 142 -7.41 1.75 -16.96
CA ASP A 142 -6.59 0.63 -17.37
C ASP A 142 -6.48 0.62 -18.90
N PHE A 143 -5.25 0.80 -19.38
CA PHE A 143 -4.87 0.75 -20.78
C PHE A 143 -4.05 -0.49 -21.07
N ALA A 144 -4.41 -1.21 -22.14
CA ALA A 144 -3.66 -2.36 -22.65
C ALA A 144 -3.37 -2.18 -24.15
N THR A 145 -2.15 -2.49 -24.57
CA THR A 145 -1.73 -2.35 -25.99
C THR A 145 -2.36 -3.41 -26.90
N LYS A 146 -2.74 -4.56 -26.36
CA LYS A 146 -3.31 -5.68 -27.11
C LYS A 146 -4.53 -6.26 -26.41
N LYS A 147 -5.33 -6.97 -27.19
CA LYS A 147 -6.43 -7.80 -26.70
C LYS A 147 -5.88 -9.03 -25.97
N GLY A 148 -6.14 -9.14 -24.67
CA GLY A 148 -5.68 -10.23 -23.80
C GLY A 148 -4.24 -10.05 -23.26
N THR A 149 -3.88 -10.88 -22.28
CA THR A 149 -2.64 -10.81 -21.46
C THR A 149 -1.34 -11.19 -22.18
N LYS A 150 -1.41 -12.02 -23.23
CA LYS A 150 -0.20 -12.58 -23.83
C LYS A 150 0.52 -11.54 -24.69
N ASN A 151 1.75 -11.21 -24.32
CA ASN A 151 2.62 -10.23 -25.01
C ASN A 151 1.99 -8.82 -25.12
N SER A 152 1.20 -8.43 -24.12
CA SER A 152 0.62 -7.09 -23.97
C SER A 152 1.36 -6.29 -22.92
N PHE A 153 1.68 -5.04 -23.23
CA PHE A 153 1.98 -4.04 -22.21
C PHE A 153 0.67 -3.45 -21.69
N TYR A 154 0.59 -3.24 -20.38
CA TYR A 154 -0.54 -2.62 -19.73
C TYR A 154 -0.05 -1.51 -18.80
N PHE A 155 -0.90 -0.51 -18.60
CA PHE A 155 -0.66 0.64 -17.76
C PHE A 155 -1.96 1.00 -17.06
N CYS A 156 -1.90 1.18 -15.75
CA CYS A 156 -3.04 1.59 -14.94
C CYS A 156 -2.70 2.89 -14.23
N ALA A 157 -3.61 3.86 -14.27
CA ALA A 157 -3.49 5.12 -13.53
C ALA A 157 -4.85 5.55 -12.98
N GLY A 158 -4.88 6.04 -11.76
CA GLY A 158 -6.12 6.52 -11.16
C GLY A 158 -5.95 6.83 -9.68
N VAL A 159 -7.04 6.67 -8.94
CA VAL A 159 -7.09 6.98 -7.51
C VAL A 159 -7.35 5.70 -6.71
N VAL A 160 -6.78 5.63 -5.52
CA VAL A 160 -7.06 4.56 -4.55
C VAL A 160 -7.57 5.21 -3.28
N GLY A 161 -8.80 4.87 -2.90
CA GLY A 161 -9.39 5.30 -1.64
C GLY A 161 -9.21 4.22 -0.59
N SER A 162 -8.72 4.59 0.60
CA SER A 162 -8.51 3.65 1.70
C SER A 162 -9.16 4.15 2.98
N VAL A 163 -9.77 3.24 3.74
CA VAL A 163 -10.31 3.50 5.08
C VAL A 163 -9.55 2.68 6.10
N ARG A 164 -9.10 3.34 7.17
CA ARG A 164 -8.41 2.68 8.29
C ARG A 164 -9.43 1.87 9.09
N ILE A 165 -9.06 0.65 9.47
CA ILE A 165 -9.83 -0.20 10.39
C ILE A 165 -9.08 -0.44 11.69
#